data_AF-A0A1F2PEV4-F1
#
_entry.id   AF-A0A1F2PEV4-F1
#
_cell.length_a   1.000
_cell.length_b   1.000
_cell.length_c   1.000
_cell.angle_alpha   90.00
_cell.angle_beta   90.00
_cell.angle_gamma   90.00
#
_symmetry.space_group_name_H-M   'P 1'
#
loop_
_entity.id
_entity.type
_entity.pdbx_description
1 polymer ?
#
loop_
_entity_poly.entity_id
_entity_poly.type
_entity_poly.pdbx_seq_one_letter_code
_entity_poly.pdbx_strand_id
1 'polypeptide(L)'
;MDLASGKISLQEVKDYLRIDYDDDDDYISDLIDVSDFYIDKAVGSSYKSFPAYEKIGILVQKKIIKDMYDERSTTVSEQTRQSTIVTTIFEHLESAQWET
;
A
#
# COMPACT_ATOMS: atom_id res chain seq x y z
N MET A 1 17.24 13.92 15.48
CA MET A 1 15.93 14.58 15.36
C MET A 1 15.22 13.83 14.25
N ASP A 2 14.52 12.76 14.61
CA ASP A 2 13.81 11.94 13.62
C ASP A 2 12.67 12.77 13.07
N LEU A 3 12.78 13.10 11.78
CA LEU A 3 11.64 13.54 11.01
C LEU A 3 10.70 12.34 11.00
N ALA A 4 9.53 12.48 11.64
CA ALA A 4 8.45 11.52 11.54
C ALA A 4 8.16 11.30 10.05
N SER A 5 8.73 10.23 9.51
CA SER A 5 8.42 9.77 8.17
C SER A 5 6.94 9.42 8.20
N GLY A 6 6.13 10.01 7.32
CA GLY A 6 4.70 9.76 7.16
C GLY A 6 4.39 8.34 6.66
N LYS A 7 5.13 7.36 7.17
CA LYS A 7 5.10 5.95 6.84
C LYS A 7 4.34 5.23 7.95
N ILE A 8 3.26 4.56 7.57
CA ILE A 8 2.53 3.67 8.45
C ILE A 8 3.48 2.59 9.01
N SER A 9 3.36 2.28 10.29
CA SER A 9 4.15 1.23 10.92
C SER A 9 3.60 -0.17 10.63
N LEU A 10 4.47 -1.18 10.70
CA LEU A 10 4.09 -2.59 10.60
C LEU A 10 2.99 -2.95 11.61
N GLN A 11 3.12 -2.52 12.86
CA GLN A 11 2.11 -2.79 13.89
C GLN A 11 0.75 -2.16 13.55
N GLU A 12 0.72 -0.92 13.05
CA GLU A 12 -0.54 -0.29 12.65
C GLU A 12 -1.24 -1.01 11.49
N VAL A 13 -0.47 -1.65 10.61
CA VAL A 13 -1.01 -2.50 9.55
C VAL A 13 -1.50 -3.83 10.11
N LYS A 14 -0.73 -4.50 10.98
CA LYS A 14 -1.13 -5.74 11.65
C LYS A 14 -2.43 -5.55 12.44
N ASP A 15 -2.55 -4.46 13.19
CA ASP A 15 -3.76 -4.10 13.91
C ASP A 15 -4.95 -3.89 12.96
N TYR A 16 -4.71 -3.27 11.80
CA TYR A 16 -5.74 -3.05 10.78
C TYR A 16 -6.20 -4.35 10.11
N LEU A 17 -5.26 -5.25 9.80
CA LEU A 17 -5.51 -6.56 9.22
C LEU A 17 -6.02 -7.59 10.25
N ARG A 18 -5.90 -7.27 11.55
CA ARG A 18 -6.20 -8.13 12.70
C ARG A 18 -5.31 -9.38 12.74
N ILE A 19 -4.02 -9.17 12.53
CA ILE A 19 -2.96 -10.18 12.58
C ILE A 19 -2.22 -10.04 13.91
N ASP A 20 -2.11 -11.13 14.66
CA ASP A 20 -1.44 -11.21 15.96
C ASP A 20 -0.16 -12.07 15.97
N TYR A 21 0.19 -12.62 14.81
CA TYR A 21 1.40 -13.42 14.58
C TYR A 21 2.43 -12.67 13.73
N ASP A 22 3.67 -13.15 13.72
CA ASP A 22 4.81 -12.47 13.11
C ASP A 22 5.30 -13.13 11.79
N ASP A 23 4.74 -14.29 11.43
CA ASP A 23 5.17 -15.08 10.25
C ASP A 23 5.06 -14.31 8.92
N ASP A 24 4.20 -13.29 8.86
CA ASP A 24 3.97 -12.46 7.68
C ASP A 24 4.63 -11.08 7.77
N ASP A 25 5.42 -10.77 8.81
CA ASP A 25 5.97 -9.43 9.05
C ASP A 25 6.81 -8.90 7.88
N ASP A 26 7.65 -9.75 7.29
CA ASP A 26 8.45 -9.40 6.12
C ASP A 26 7.55 -9.07 4.92
N TYR A 27 6.54 -9.91 4.67
CA TYR A 27 5.59 -9.70 3.58
C TYR A 27 4.77 -8.42 3.77
N ILE A 28 4.27 -8.17 4.98
CA ILE A 28 3.50 -6.98 5.30
C ILE A 28 4.39 -5.72 5.16
N SER A 29 5.67 -5.82 5.53
CA SER A 29 6.64 -4.74 5.33
C SER A 29 6.85 -4.42 3.84
N ASP A 30 6.96 -5.44 2.98
CA ASP A 30 7.02 -5.25 1.53
C ASP A 30 5.75 -4.57 0.99
N LEU A 31 4.56 -4.96 1.48
CA LEU A 31 3.29 -4.33 1.10
C LEU A 31 3.23 -2.86 1.50
N ILE A 32 3.79 -2.49 2.66
CA ILE A 32 3.90 -1.08 3.09
C ILE A 32 4.75 -0.29 2.10
N ASP A 33 5.91 -0.82 1.70
CA ASP A 33 6.83 -0.12 0.79
C ASP A 33 6.25 0.04 -0.61
N VAL A 34 5.67 -1.03 -1.16
CA VAL A 34 5.06 -1.03 -2.50
C VAL A 34 3.85 -0.09 -2.53
N SER A 35 3.00 -0.12 -1.51
CA SER A 35 1.82 0.76 -1.44
C SER A 35 2.19 2.23 -1.27
N ASP A 36 3.25 2.57 -0.51
CA ASP A 36 3.72 3.95 -0.37
C ASP A 36 4.26 4.48 -1.70
N PHE A 37 5.12 3.70 -2.37
CA PHE A 37 5.63 4.02 -3.70
C PHE A 37 4.50 4.22 -4.72
N TYR A 38 3.50 3.34 -4.68
CA TYR A 38 2.35 3.42 -5.57
C TYR A 38 1.56 4.72 -5.39
N ILE A 39 1.27 5.11 -4.16
CA ILE A 39 0.53 6.35 -3.88
C ILE A 39 1.36 7.55 -4.34
N ASP A 40 2.66 7.58 -4.04
CA ASP A 40 3.56 8.66 -4.48
C ASP A 40 3.63 8.77 -6.01
N LYS A 41 3.60 7.64 -6.73
CA LYS A 41 3.56 7.64 -8.20
C LYS A 41 2.22 8.11 -8.77
N ALA A 42 1.11 7.79 -8.11
CA ALA A 42 -0.22 8.14 -8.58
C ALA A 42 -0.61 9.60 -8.35
N VAL A 43 -0.21 10.19 -7.22
CA VAL A 43 -0.66 11.53 -6.83
C VAL A 43 0.47 12.51 -6.50
N GLY A 44 1.73 12.06 -6.59
CA GLY A 44 2.89 12.80 -6.08
C GLY A 44 3.00 12.73 -4.55
N SER A 45 4.12 13.19 -3.99
CA SER A 45 4.38 13.11 -2.55
C SER A 45 3.94 14.34 -1.74
N SER A 46 3.39 15.36 -2.39
CA SER A 46 2.99 16.62 -1.74
C SER A 46 1.96 16.44 -0.63
N TYR A 47 1.09 15.42 -0.71
CA TYR A 47 0.06 15.15 0.30
C TYR A 47 0.66 14.85 1.68
N LYS A 48 1.88 14.28 1.74
CA LYS A 48 2.62 13.97 2.98
C LYS A 48 2.99 15.24 3.78
N SER A 49 2.96 16.41 3.14
CA SER A 49 3.26 17.69 3.80
C SER A 49 2.03 18.33 4.48
N PHE A 50 0.84 17.75 4.33
CA PHE A 50 -0.41 18.32 4.85
C PHE A 50 -1.12 17.31 5.77
N PRO A 51 -1.21 17.55 7.10
CA PRO A 51 -1.71 16.55 8.06
C PRO A 51 -3.12 15.99 7.77
N ALA A 52 -3.99 16.78 7.15
CA ALA A 52 -5.34 16.32 6.76
C ALA A 52 -5.29 15.34 5.59
N TYR A 53 -4.41 15.57 4.61
CA TYR A 53 -4.25 14.73 3.43
C TYR A 53 -3.37 13.51 3.72
N GLU A 54 -2.38 13.63 4.61
CA GLU A 54 -1.60 12.50 5.12
C GLU A 54 -2.51 11.41 5.74
N LYS A 55 -3.50 11.80 6.55
CA LYS A 55 -4.50 10.87 7.10
C LYS A 55 -5.31 10.15 6.01
N ILE A 56 -5.60 10.84 4.91
CA ILE A 56 -6.30 10.25 3.76
C ILE A 56 -5.36 9.29 3.02
N GLY A 57 -4.09 9.67 2.84
CA GLY A 57 -3.06 8.81 2.26
C GLY A 57 -2.89 7.51 3.03
N ILE A 58 -2.79 7.58 4.37
CA ILE A 58 -2.70 6.40 5.24
C ILE A 58 -3.95 5.51 5.10
N LEU A 59 -5.14 6.10 5.01
CA LEU A 59 -6.39 5.35 4.83
C LEU A 59 -6.41 4.59 3.48
N VAL A 60 -5.93 5.23 2.41
CA VAL A 60 -5.81 4.61 1.09
C VAL A 60 -4.76 3.50 1.11
N GLN A 61 -3.60 3.76 1.72
CA GLN A 61 -2.52 2.78 1.85
C GLN A 61 -2.99 1.51 2.57
N LYS A 62 -3.70 1.66 3.70
CA LYS A 62 -4.30 0.53 4.44
C LYS A 62 -5.22 -0.33 3.57
N LYS A 63 -6.06 0.30 2.74
CA LYS A 63 -6.97 -0.39 1.82
C LYS A 63 -6.20 -1.19 0.77
N ILE A 64 -5.19 -0.57 0.14
CA ILE A 64 -4.35 -1.23 -0.87
C ILE A 64 -3.61 -2.43 -0.26
N ILE A 65 -3.01 -2.26 0.93
CA ILE A 65 -2.35 -3.34 1.66
C ILE A 65 -3.32 -4.49 1.94
N LYS A 66 -4.54 -4.18 2.41
CA LYS A 66 -5.55 -5.21 2.66
C LYS A 66 -5.93 -5.98 1.41
N ASP A 67 -6.17 -5.29 0.30
CA ASP A 67 -6.52 -5.94 -0.95
C ASP A 67 -5.37 -6.86 -1.42
N MET A 68 -4.11 -6.39 -1.38
CA MET A 68 -2.93 -7.20 -1.72
C MET A 68 -2.71 -8.39 -0.76
N TYR A 69 -3.03 -8.22 0.53
CA TYR A 69 -2.90 -9.28 1.53
C TYR A 69 -4.01 -10.35 1.37
N ASP A 70 -5.25 -9.92 1.16
CA ASP A 70 -6.40 -10.81 0.95
C ASP A 70 -6.26 -11.65 -0.33
N GLU A 71 -5.77 -11.05 -1.41
CA GLU A 71 -5.51 -11.72 -2.70
C GLU A 71 -4.43 -12.80 -2.62
N ARG A 72 -3.47 -12.66 -1.69
CA ARG A 72 -2.48 -13.71 -1.39
C ARG A 72 -3.09 -14.87 -0.59
N SER A 73 -4.14 -14.63 0.19
CA SER A 73 -4.80 -15.69 0.94
C SER A 73 -5.46 -16.68 -0.02
N THR A 74 -5.20 -17.97 0.12
CA THR A 74 -5.66 -19.05 -0.78
C THR A 74 -7.17 -19.27 -0.79
N THR A 75 -7.96 -18.39 -0.18
CA THR A 75 -9.42 -18.46 -0.16
C THR A 75 -9.97 -17.73 -1.39
N VAL A 76 -9.82 -18.35 -2.56
CA VAL A 76 -10.36 -17.84 -3.82
C VAL A 76 -11.90 -17.91 -3.76
N SER A 77 -12.54 -16.81 -3.37
CA SER A 77 -13.94 -16.59 -3.75
C SER A 77 -13.98 -16.30 -5.25
N GLU A 78 -14.90 -16.92 -6.00
CA GLU A 78 -14.99 -16.90 -7.48
C GLU A 78 -15.19 -15.50 -8.13
N GLN A 79 -14.96 -14.41 -7.39
CA GLN A 79 -15.03 -13.02 -7.84
C GLN A 79 -13.67 -12.32 -7.73
N THR A 80 -12.56 -12.98 -8.08
CA THR A 80 -11.29 -12.28 -8.35
C THR A 80 -11.43 -11.50 -9.66
N ARG A 81 -12.28 -10.46 -9.64
CA ARG A 81 -12.25 -9.35 -10.58
C ARG A 81 -10.82 -8.84 -10.56
N GLN A 82 -10.23 -8.69 -11.76
CA GLN A 82 -8.93 -8.06 -11.99
C GLN A 82 -8.64 -7.02 -10.89
N SER A 83 -7.61 -7.28 -10.09
CA SER A 83 -7.20 -6.36 -9.03
C SER A 83 -6.93 -5.00 -9.69
N THR A 84 -7.79 -4.01 -9.44
CA THR A 84 -7.61 -2.65 -9.96
C THR A 84 -6.23 -2.12 -9.60
N ILE A 85 -5.70 -2.55 -8.44
CA ILE A 85 -4.36 -2.24 -7.95
C ILE A 85 -3.29 -2.80 -8.89
N VAL A 86 -3.39 -4.06 -9.33
CA VAL A 86 -2.44 -4.65 -10.29
C VAL A 86 -2.48 -3.92 -11.62
N THR A 87 -3.67 -3.60 -12.14
CA THR A 87 -3.80 -2.80 -13.38
C THR A 87 -3.13 -1.45 -13.22
N THR A 88 -3.37 -0.73 -12.11
CA THR A 88 -2.76 0.58 -11.92
C THR A 88 -1.26 0.49 -11.64
N ILE A 89 -0.76 -0.58 -11.01
CA ILE A 89 0.69 -0.84 -10.90
C ILE A 89 1.31 -0.99 -12.30
N PHE A 90 0.71 -1.81 -13.17
CA PHE A 90 1.18 -1.96 -14.55
C PHE A 90 1.14 -0.63 -15.31
N GLU A 91 0.06 0.15 -15.20
CA GLU A 91 -0.07 1.47 -15.85
C GLU A 91 1.02 2.45 -15.39
N HIS A 92 1.41 2.45 -14.11
CA HIS A 92 2.49 3.31 -13.59
C HIS A 92 3.89 2.81 -13.97
N LEU A 93 4.10 1.49 -14.05
CA LEU A 93 5.36 0.92 -14.51
C LEU A 93 5.56 1.16 -16.00
N GLU A 94 4.50 1.06 -16.80
CA GLU A 94 4.51 1.39 -18.22
C GLU A 94 4.76 2.88 -18.45
N SER A 95 4.16 3.79 -17.67
CA SER A 95 4.39 5.23 -17.81
C SER A 95 5.82 5.64 -17.46
N ALA A 96 6.47 4.95 -16.52
CA ALA A 96 7.87 5.17 -16.17
C ALA A 96 8.87 4.77 -17.28
N GLN A 97 8.48 3.92 -18.25
CA GLN A 97 9.35 3.56 -19.38
C GLN A 97 9.49 4.66 -20.44
N TRP A 98 8.65 5.70 -20.43
CA TRP A 98 8.62 6.74 -21.47
C TRP A 98 9.24 8.09 -21.04
N GLU A 99 9.88 8.15 -19.86
CA GLU A 99 10.55 9.37 -19.33
C GLU A 99 12.08 9.39 -19.52
N THR A 100 12.64 8.57 -20.44
CA THR A 100 14.05 8.68 -20.91
C THR A 100 14.16 9.45 -22.22
#